data_AF-A0A368FF57-F1
#
_entry.id   AF-A0A368FF57-F1
#
_cell.length_a   1.000
_cell.length_b   1.000
_cell.length_c   1.000
_cell.angle_alpha   90.00
_cell.angle_beta   90.00
_cell.angle_gamma   90.00
#
_symmetry.space_group_name_H-M   'P 1'
#
loop_
_entity.id
_entity.type
_entity.pdbx_description
1 polymer ?
#
loop_
_entity_poly.entity_id
_entity_poly.type
_entity_poly.pdbx_seq_one_letter_code
_entity_poly.pdbx_strand_id
1 'polypeptide(L)' 'MKRQDKHVLQFLLAELEEYVMCHTCRSSDTQLTKDTRLFFLQCQTCGSRCSVTAIKSGFTAMVGKRAAARRAAEATAGK' A
#
# COMPACT_ATOMS: atom_id res chain seq x y z
N MET A 1 2.96 -14.52 -22.92
CA MET A 1 2.07 -13.81 -21.97
C MET A 1 2.91 -13.17 -20.85
N LYS A 2 3.45 -11.96 -21.04
CA LYS A 2 4.17 -11.23 -19.98
C LYS A 2 3.21 -10.25 -19.33
N ARG A 3 2.61 -10.68 -18.21
CA ARG A 3 1.65 -9.90 -17.41
C ARG A 3 2.44 -8.81 -16.68
N GLN A 4 1.86 -7.62 -16.54
CA GLN A 4 2.56 -6.45 -16.00
C GLN A 4 2.87 -6.60 -14.49
N ASP A 5 4.01 -7.20 -14.17
CA ASP A 5 4.49 -7.41 -12.79
C ASP A 5 4.89 -6.11 -12.08
N LYS A 6 5.09 -5.02 -12.83
CA LYS A 6 5.57 -3.72 -12.30
C LYS A 6 4.61 -3.10 -11.29
N HIS A 7 3.30 -3.23 -11.50
CA HIS A 7 2.31 -2.63 -10.60
C HIS A 7 2.17 -3.41 -9.29
N VAL A 8 2.49 -4.71 -9.28
CA VAL A 8 2.44 -5.56 -8.09
C VAL A 8 3.60 -5.23 -7.15
N LEU A 9 4.81 -5.07 -7.70
CA LEU A 9 6.01 -4.70 -6.93
C LEU A 9 5.91 -3.31 -6.30
N GLN A 10 5.36 -2.33 -7.03
CA GLN A 10 5.15 -0.97 -6.51
C GLN A 10 4.26 -0.95 -5.26
N PHE A 11 3.19 -1.75 -5.26
CA PHE A 11 2.27 -1.86 -4.12
C PHE A 11 2.96 -2.53 -2.92
N LEU A 12 3.67 -3.63 -3.15
CA LEU A 12 4.38 -4.35 -2.10
C LEU A 12 5.47 -3.49 -1.43
N LEU A 13 6.20 -2.68 -2.19
CA LEU A 13 7.26 -1.83 -1.65
C LEU A 13 6.72 -0.69 -0.77
N ALA A 14 5.65 -0.01 -1.21
CA ALA A 14 5.02 1.05 -0.42
C ALA A 14 4.37 0.51 0.86
N GLU A 15 3.80 -0.68 0.81
CA GLU A 15 3.16 -1.31 1.97
C GLU A 15 4.17 -1.93 2.96
N LEU A 16 5.47 -2.01 2.62
CA LEU A 16 6.50 -2.56 3.51
C LEU A 16 7.28 -1.47 4.24
N GLU A 17 7.50 -0.29 3.63
CA GLU A 17 8.26 0.79 4.28
C GLU A 17 7.63 1.26 5.60
N GLU A 18 6.30 1.36 5.66
CA GLU A 18 5.58 1.77 6.89
C GLU A 18 5.61 0.69 7.99
N TYR A 19 5.84 -0.58 7.63
CA TYR A 19 5.69 -1.72 8.57
C TYR A 19 7.01 -2.40 8.92
N VAL A 20 8.13 -2.06 8.27
CA VAL A 20 9.44 -2.68 8.50
C VAL A 20 10.42 -1.71 9.17
N MET A 21 10.33 -0.42 8.88
CA MET A 21 11.26 0.57 9.41
C MET A 21 10.72 1.28 10.64
N CYS A 22 11.54 1.36 11.69
CA CYS A 22 11.22 2.17 12.86
C CYS A 22 11.23 3.68 12.52
N HIS A 23 10.17 4.42 12.88
CA HIS A 23 10.09 5.87 12.64
C HIS A 23 11.13 6.69 13.40
N THR A 24 11.66 6.18 14.51
CA THR A 24 12.59 6.91 15.38
C THR A 24 14.04 6.69 14.97
N CYS A 25 14.45 5.43 14.77
CA CYS A 25 15.84 5.06 14.53
C CYS A 25 16.11 4.52 13.12
N ARG A 26 15.08 4.34 12.28
CA ARG A 26 15.16 3.76 10.92
C ARG A 26 15.77 2.37 10.88
N SER A 27 15.82 1.68 12.02
CA SER A 27 16.22 0.27 12.10
C SER A 27 15.14 -0.61 11.49
N SER A 28 15.56 -1.66 10.77
CA SER A 28 14.70 -2.74 10.27
C SER A 28 14.36 -3.77 11.34
N ASP A 29 15.01 -3.71 12.51
CA ASP A 29 14.80 -4.66 13.62
C ASP A 29 13.53 -4.29 14.40
N THR A 30 12.39 -4.52 13.76
CA THR A 30 11.06 -4.26 14.31
C THR A 30 10.19 -5.52 14.29
N GLN A 31 9.32 -5.65 15.28
CA GLN A 31 8.36 -6.74 15.44
C GLN A 31 6.95 -6.18 15.34
N LEU A 32 6.12 -6.77 14.48
CA LEU A 32 4.72 -6.40 14.33
C LEU A 32 3.83 -7.31 15.19
N THR A 33 3.08 -6.73 16.12
CA THR A 33 2.17 -7.43 17.03
C THR A 33 0.73 -6.96 16.79
N LYS A 34 -0.21 -7.90 16.69
CA LYS A 34 -1.64 -7.59 16.54
C LYS A 34 -2.31 -7.57 17.91
N ASP A 35 -2.96 -6.46 18.25
CA ASP A 35 -3.77 -6.31 19.46
C ASP A 35 -5.20 -5.98 19.07
N THR A 36 -6.10 -6.97 19.22
CA THR A 36 -7.49 -6.96 18.71
C THR A 36 -7.62 -6.46 17.26
N ARG A 37 -7.90 -5.17 17.06
CA ARG A 37 -8.18 -4.53 15.76
C ARG A 37 -7.02 -3.68 15.23
N LEU A 38 -6.02 -3.40 16.06
CA LEU A 38 -4.89 -2.55 15.71
C LEU A 38 -3.62 -3.39 15.56
N PHE A 39 -2.72 -2.93 14.69
CA PHE A 39 -1.38 -3.47 14.58
C PHE A 39 -0.40 -2.52 15.28
N PHE A 40 0.55 -3.07 16.01
CA PHE A 40 1.59 -2.34 16.72
C PHE A 40 2.95 -2.76 16.21
N LEU A 41 3.74 -1.80 15.76
CA LEU A 41 5.14 -1.98 15.43
C LEU A 41 5.98 -1.68 16.67
N GLN A 42 6.79 -2.64 17.09
CA GLN A 42 7.69 -2.52 18.24
C GLN A 42 9.14 -2.67 17.78
N CYS A 43 9.97 -1.65 18.00
CA CYS A 43 11.39 -1.71 17.64
C CYS A 43 12.20 -2.40 18.75
N GLN A 44 13.05 -3.37 18.39
CA GLN A 44 13.94 -4.01 19.36
C GLN A 44 15.20 -3.20 19.66
N THR A 45 15.60 -2.29 18.75
CA THR A 45 16.80 -1.45 18.95
C THR A 45 16.55 -0.29 19.91
N CYS A 46 15.42 0.43 19.75
CA CYS A 46 15.11 1.62 20.57
C CYS A 46 13.91 1.45 21.51
N GLY A 47 13.19 0.32 21.44
CA GLY A 47 12.03 0.05 22.29
C GLY A 47 10.78 0.86 21.95
N SER A 48 10.78 1.65 20.88
CA SER A 48 9.60 2.44 20.49
C SER A 48 8.44 1.52 20.08
N ARG A 49 7.22 1.91 20.46
CA ARG A 49 5.97 1.23 20.07
C ARG A 49 5.08 2.23 19.35
N CYS A 50 4.74 1.93 18.11
CA CYS A 50 3.85 2.75 17.29
C CYS A 50 2.66 1.91 16.82
N SER A 51 1.46 2.49 16.82
CA SER A 51 0.30 1.86 16.18
C SER A 51 0.34 2.13 14.68
N VAL A 52 0.22 1.08 13.87
CA VAL A 52 0.17 1.19 12.42
C VAL A 52 -1.27 0.98 11.95
N THR A 53 -1.63 1.59 10.83
CA THR A 53 -2.95 1.38 10.24
C THR A 53 -3.13 -0.09 9.84
N ALA A 54 -4.37 -0.56 9.79
CA ALA A 54 -4.63 -1.91 9.34
C ALA A 54 -4.32 -2.02 7.84
N ILE A 55 -3.55 -3.07 7.47
CA ILE A 55 -3.22 -3.38 6.08
C ILE A 55 -4.51 -3.38 5.26
N LYS A 56 -4.62 -2.44 4.32
CA LYS A 56 -5.77 -2.37 3.41
C LYS A 56 -5.58 -3.44 2.34
N SER A 57 -5.84 -4.70 2.70
CA SER A 57 -5.93 -5.78 1.72
C SER A 57 -7.20 -5.58 0.88
N GLY A 58 -7.11 -4.72 -0.13
CA GLY A 58 -8.23 -4.40 -1.00
C GLY A 58 -7.76 -4.20 -2.43
N PHE A 59 -7.87 -5.23 -3.26
CA PHE A 59 -7.84 -5.04 -4.71
C PHE A 59 -9.09 -4.24 -5.10
N THR A 60 -8.91 -2.95 -5.39
CA THR A 60 -9.98 -2.11 -5.93
C THR A 60 -10.02 -2.32 -7.44
N ALA A 61 -10.88 -3.24 -7.89
CA ALA A 61 -11.12 -3.42 -9.30
C ALA A 61 -11.53 -2.06 -9.92
N MET A 62 -10.85 -1.62 -10.98
CA MET A 62 -11.24 -0.43 -11.75
C MET A 62 -12.52 -0.72 -12.56
N VAL A 63 -13.63 -0.96 -11.87
CA VAL A 63 -14.95 -1.08 -12.50
C VAL A 63 -15.51 0.33 -12.60
N GLY A 64 -15.62 0.85 -13.82
CA GLY A 64 -16.20 2.18 -14.12
C GLY A 64 -15.33 3.10 -14.98
N LYS A 65 -14.00 2.95 -14.96
CA LYS A 65 -13.09 3.83 -15.74
C LYS A 65 -13.16 3.63 -17.26
N ARG A 66 -13.70 2.51 -17.73
CA ARG A 66 -13.95 2.26 -19.17
C ARG A 66 -15.06 3.15 -19.74
N ALA A 67 -16.09 3.46 -18.94
CA ALA A 67 -17.16 4.35 -19.37
C ALA A 67 -16.69 5.81 -19.46
N ALA A 68 -15.89 6.26 -18.49
CA ALA A 68 -15.27 7.58 -18.51
C ALA A 68 -14.28 7.74 -19.67
N ALA A 69 -13.44 6.71 -19.93
CA ALA A 69 -12.50 6.73 -21.06
C ALA A 69 -13.20 6.76 -22.43
N ARG A 70 -14.31 6.02 -22.60
CA ARG A 70 -15.13 6.09 -23.82
C ARG A 70 -15.74 7.47 -24.02
N ARG A 71 -16.36 8.03 -22.97
CA ARG A 71 -16.94 9.39 -23.01
C ARG A 71 -15.91 10.48 -23.31
N ALA A 72 -14.69 10.34 -22.79
CA ALA A 72 -13.59 11.26 -23.08
C ALA A 72 -13.08 11.14 -24.52
N ALA A 73 -13.02 9.91 -25.07
CA ALA A 73 -12.63 9.68 -26.47
C ALA A 73 -13.70 10.15 -27.47
N GLU A 74 -14.99 10.07 -27.11
CA GLU A 74 -16.09 10.60 -27.92
C GLU A 74 -16.06 12.14 -28.00
N ALA A 75 -15.60 12.82 -26.95
CA ALA A 75 -15.50 14.28 -26.91
C ALA A 75 -14.35 14.86 -27.76
N THR A 76 -13.32 14.07 -28.07
CA THR A 76 -12.16 14.51 -28.88
C THR A 76 -12.24 14.10 -30.35
N ALA A 77 -13.18 13.24 -30.74
CA ALA A 77 -13.37 12.77 -32.12
C ALA A 77 -14.27 13.68 -32.98
N GLY A 78 -14.83 14.76 -32.40
CA GLY A 78 -15.73 15.71 -33.07
C GLY A 78 -15.10 17.07 -33.36
N LYS A 79 -13.85 17.10 -33.86
CA LYS A 79 -13.23 18.29 -34.46
C LYS A 79 -12.58 17.94 -35.78
#